data_AF-A0A3D9SKX7-F1
#
_entry.id   AF-A0A3D9SKX7-F1
#
_cell.length_a   1.000
_cell.length_b   1.000
_cell.length_c   1.000
_cell.angle_alpha   90.00
_cell.angle_beta   90.00
_cell.angle_gamma   90.00
#
_symmetry.space_group_name_H-M   'P 1'
#
loop_
_entity.id
_entity.type
_entity.pdbx_description
1 polymer ?
#
loop_
_entity_poly.entity_id
_entity_poly.type
_entity_poly.pdbx_seq_one_letter_code
_entity_poly.pdbx_strand_id
1 'polypeptide(L)'
;MAQAAQRIDDSAGIVKGLQTKLDGHKAQLMSSWAGTASVSFDRVFNEFNRQMGVVLQELEGIHVKLVDTKIRYESTEQEQDDAVNKINALLNGTT
;
A
#
# COMPACT_ATOMS: atom_id res chain seq x y z
N MET A 1 0.56 -12.30 7.10
CA MET A 1 -0.12 -11.02 6.80
C MET A 1 0.74 -9.81 7.16
N ALA A 2 1.13 -9.62 8.42
CA ALA A 2 1.89 -8.45 8.87
C ALA A 2 3.20 -8.19 8.10
N GLN A 3 4.02 -9.22 7.87
CA GLN A 3 5.27 -9.07 7.11
C GLN A 3 5.04 -8.69 5.64
N ALA A 4 3.94 -9.17 5.03
CA ALA A 4 3.60 -8.81 3.66
C ALA A 4 3.11 -7.37 3.57
N ALA A 5 2.28 -6.93 4.52
CA ALA A 5 1.85 -5.53 4.63
C ALA A 5 3.04 -4.58 4.79
N GLN A 6 3.99 -4.90 5.68
CA GLN A 6 5.21 -4.12 5.86
C GLN A 6 6.03 -3.99 4.58
N ARG A 7 6.23 -5.08 3.84
CA ARG A 7 6.98 -5.06 2.58
C ARG A 7 6.29 -4.20 1.51
N ILE A 8 4.97 -4.15 1.50
CA ILE A 8 4.20 -3.31 0.58
C ILE A 8 4.35 -1.84 0.95
N ASP A 9 4.27 -1.50 2.24
CA ASP A 9 4.50 -0.14 2.73
C ASP A 9 5.93 0.34 2.40
N ASP A 10 6.94 -0.50 2.64
CA ASP A 10 8.33 -0.19 2.29
C ASP A 10 8.47 0.07 0.78
N SER A 11 7.85 -0.77 -0.05
CA SER A 11 7.89 -0.65 -1.50
C SER A 11 7.17 0.61 -2.00
N ALA A 12 6.00 0.93 -1.43
CA ALA A 12 5.27 2.16 -1.72
C ALA A 12 6.09 3.40 -1.34
N GLY A 13 6.78 3.36 -0.20
CA GLY A 13 7.72 4.40 0.22
C GLY A 13 8.86 4.61 -0.77
N ILE A 14 9.47 3.52 -1.27
CA ILE A 14 10.53 3.57 -2.28
C ILE A 14 10.00 4.20 -3.59
N VAL A 15 8.86 3.73 -4.10
CA VAL A 15 8.27 4.25 -5.35
C VAL A 15 7.95 5.73 -5.23
N LYS A 16 7.34 6.17 -4.12
CA LYS A 16 7.05 7.58 -3.86
C LYS A 16 8.32 8.43 -3.75
N GLY A 17 9.37 7.88 -3.14
CA GLY A 17 10.68 8.53 -3.08
C GLY A 17 11.31 8.71 -4.45
N LEU A 18 11.22 7.70 -5.32
CA LEU A 18 11.69 7.78 -6.71
C LEU A 18 10.91 8.83 -7.51
N GLN A 19 9.58 8.86 -7.37
CA GLN A 19 8.72 9.89 -7.98
C GLN A 19 9.15 11.30 -7.59
N THR A 20 9.30 11.54 -6.29
CA THR A 20 9.66 12.86 -5.76
C THR A 20 11.02 13.33 -6.30
N LYS A 21 12.02 12.44 -6.35
CA LYS A 21 13.34 12.75 -6.90
C LYS A 21 13.27 13.06 -8.39
N LEU A 22 12.50 12.25 -9.13
CA LEU A 22 12.34 12.39 -10.57
C LEU A 22 11.65 13.72 -10.92
N ASP A 23 10.63 14.13 -10.16
CA ASP A 23 9.98 15.44 -10.27
C ASP A 23 10.96 16.60 -10.03
N GLY A 24 11.79 16.48 -8.99
CA GLY A 24 12.83 17.48 -8.71
C GLY A 24 13.85 17.62 -9.84
N HIS A 25 14.34 16.49 -10.38
CA HIS A 25 15.27 16.49 -11.51
C HIS A 25 14.64 17.06 -12.79
N LYS A 26 13.37 16.74 -13.07
CA LYS A 26 12.65 17.38 -14.18
C LYS A 26 12.54 18.88 -14.00
N ALA A 27 12.15 19.36 -12.82
CA ALA A 27 12.00 20.79 -12.58
C ALA A 27 13.32 21.55 -12.83
N GLN A 28 14.44 20.99 -12.36
CA GLN A 28 15.77 21.52 -12.62
C GLN A 28 16.11 21.52 -14.12
N LEU A 29 15.89 20.40 -14.80
CA LEU A 29 16.18 20.25 -16.23
C LEU A 29 15.33 21.21 -17.09
N MET A 30 14.04 21.32 -16.81
CA MET A 30 13.10 22.14 -17.57
C MET A 30 13.30 23.65 -17.34
N SER A 31 13.91 24.06 -16.23
CA SER A 31 14.11 25.47 -15.88
C SER A 31 14.85 26.29 -16.95
N SER A 32 15.74 25.64 -17.71
CA SER A 32 16.58 26.28 -18.72
C SER A 32 16.44 25.61 -20.10
N TRP A 33 15.59 24.57 -20.23
CA TRP A 33 15.48 23.77 -21.44
C TRP A 33 14.22 24.10 -22.23
N ALA A 34 14.38 24.91 -23.27
CA ALA A 34 13.33 25.29 -24.21
C ALA A 34 13.45 24.56 -25.55
N GLY A 35 12.31 24.27 -26.19
CA GLY A 35 12.21 23.73 -27.55
C GLY A 35 11.38 22.45 -27.66
N THR A 36 11.21 21.95 -28.88
CA THR A 36 10.36 20.79 -29.19
C THR A 36 10.77 19.52 -28.44
N ALA A 37 12.07 19.37 -28.15
CA ALA A 37 12.60 18.25 -27.37
C ALA A 37 12.12 18.29 -25.91
N SER A 38 12.10 19.47 -25.27
CA SER A 38 11.64 19.59 -23.88
C SER A 38 10.14 19.36 -23.75
N VAL A 39 9.34 19.77 -24.75
CA VAL A 39 7.90 19.45 -24.82
C VAL A 39 7.66 17.95 -24.95
N SER A 40 8.47 17.27 -25.77
CA SER A 40 8.34 15.82 -25.99
C SER A 40 8.74 15.03 -24.74
N PHE A 41 9.83 15.46 -24.08
CA PHE A 41 10.24 14.92 -22.78
C PHE A 41 9.17 15.13 -21.71
N ASP A 42 8.61 16.34 -21.61
CA ASP A 42 7.54 16.66 -20.66
C ASP A 42 6.34 15.73 -20.80
N ARG A 43 5.92 15.45 -22.04
CA ARG A 43 4.83 14.50 -22.31
C ARG A 43 5.14 13.09 -21.82
N VAL A 44 6.30 12.55 -22.17
CA VAL A 44 6.73 11.20 -21.74
C VAL A 44 6.81 11.12 -20.22
N PHE A 45 7.35 12.17 -19.61
CA PHE A 45 7.45 12.27 -18.17
C PHE A 45 6.09 12.28 -17.48
N ASN A 46 5.13 13.06 -17.99
CA ASN A 46 3.78 13.12 -17.42
C ASN A 46 3.09 11.76 -17.51
N GLU A 47 3.30 11.02 -18.60
CA GLU A 47 2.78 9.65 -18.72
C GLU A 47 3.46 8.70 -17.73
N PHE A 48 4.78 8.79 -17.56
CA PHE A 48 5.48 8.00 -16.54
C PHE A 48 4.95 8.26 -15.13
N ASN A 49 4.75 9.52 -14.76
CA ASN A 49 4.18 9.91 -13.48
C ASN A 49 2.75 9.40 -13.29
N ARG A 50 1.94 9.44 -14.35
CA ARG A 50 0.58 8.87 -14.33
C ARG A 50 0.62 7.38 -14.00
N GLN A 51 1.46 6.62 -14.69
CA GLN A 51 1.61 5.18 -14.46
C GLN A 51 2.15 4.87 -13.07
N MET A 52 3.10 5.67 -12.57
CA MET A 52 3.63 5.51 -11.22
C MET A 52 2.58 5.80 -10.14
N GLY A 53 1.68 6.76 -10.39
CA GLY A 53 0.49 6.99 -9.55
C GLY A 53 -0.42 5.76 -9.48
N VAL A 54 -0.66 5.08 -10.62
CA VAL A 54 -1.42 3.83 -10.65
C VAL A 54 -0.73 2.75 -9.80
N VAL A 55 0.58 2.57 -9.95
CA VAL A 55 1.33 1.59 -9.15
C VAL A 55 1.21 1.87 -7.64
N LEU A 56 1.32 3.13 -7.22
CA LEU A 56 1.15 3.51 -5.81
C LEU A 56 -0.27 3.19 -5.31
N GLN A 57 -1.29 3.49 -6.12
CA GLN A 57 -2.68 3.21 -5.77
C GLN A 57 -2.94 1.70 -5.63
N GLU A 58 -2.36 0.87 -6.50
CA GLU A 58 -2.47 -0.58 -6.41
C GLU A 58 -1.75 -1.14 -5.18
N LEU A 59 -0.55 -0.63 -4.86
CA LEU A 59 0.17 -1.01 -3.65
C LEU A 59 -0.64 -0.69 -2.38
N GLU A 60 -1.23 0.51 -2.31
CA GLU A 60 -2.12 0.91 -1.21
C GLU A 60 -3.35 -0.01 -1.13
N GLY A 61 -3.96 -0.34 -2.27
CA GLY A 61 -5.10 -1.26 -2.34
C GLY A 61 -4.77 -2.67 -1.82
N ILE A 62 -3.57 -3.18 -2.09
CA ILE A 62 -3.13 -4.48 -1.55
C ILE A 62 -2.85 -4.35 -0.04
N HIS A 63 -2.22 -3.27 0.41
CA HIS A 63 -1.96 -3.02 1.83
C HIS A 63 -3.27 -3.04 2.65
N VAL A 64 -4.28 -2.28 2.20
CA VAL A 64 -5.60 -2.24 2.85
C VAL A 64 -6.22 -3.64 2.94
N LYS A 65 -6.16 -4.42 1.87
CA LYS A 65 -6.69 -5.80 1.87
C LYS A 65 -5.97 -6.71 2.85
N LEU A 66 -4.65 -6.59 2.99
CA LEU A 66 -3.87 -7.39 3.94
C LEU A 66 -4.19 -7.02 5.39
N VAL A 67 -4.39 -5.73 5.68
CA VAL A 67 -4.79 -5.26 7.01
C VAL A 67 -6.21 -5.71 7.34
N ASP A 68 -7.17 -5.55 6.42
CA ASP A 68 -8.54 -6.02 6.61
C ASP A 68 -8.59 -7.53 6.84
N THR A 69 -7.82 -8.29 6.05
CA THR A 69 -7.73 -9.75 6.22
C THR A 69 -7.19 -10.10 7.61
N LYS A 70 -6.14 -9.40 8.09
CA LYS A 70 -5.61 -9.60 9.44
C LYS A 70 -6.69 -9.36 10.51
N ILE A 71 -7.42 -8.24 10.42
CA ILE A 71 -8.49 -7.89 11.37
C ILE A 71 -9.58 -8.97 11.40
N ARG A 72 -9.99 -9.47 10.22
CA ARG A 72 -11.00 -10.54 10.14
C ARG A 72 -10.52 -11.84 10.78
N TYR A 73 -9.25 -12.22 10.57
CA TYR A 73 -8.68 -13.40 11.21
C TYR A 73 -8.67 -13.27 12.73
N GLU A 74 -8.21 -12.12 13.25
CA GLU A 74 -8.19 -11.85 14.70
C GLU A 74 -9.60 -11.87 15.30
N SER A 75 -10.59 -11.27 14.64
CA SER A 75 -12.00 -11.34 15.07
C SER A 75 -12.54 -12.77 15.08
N THR A 76 -12.22 -13.56 14.04
CA THR A 76 -12.72 -14.94 13.91
C THR A 76 -12.08 -15.88 14.93
N GLU A 77 -10.81 -15.68 15.30
CA GLU A 77 -10.17 -16.41 16.40
C GLU A 77 -10.80 -16.03 17.74
N GLN A 78 -10.98 -14.74 18.01
CA GLN A 78 -11.60 -14.27 19.25
C GLN A 78 -13.02 -14.82 19.44
N GLU A 79 -13.84 -14.82 18.38
CA GLU A 79 -15.19 -15.40 18.41
C GLU A 79 -15.18 -16.91 18.68
N GLN A 80 -14.21 -17.65 18.14
CA GLN A 80 -14.05 -19.07 18.40
C GLN A 80 -13.61 -19.33 19.84
N ASP A 81 -12.64 -18.57 20.35
CA ASP A 81 -12.18 -18.70 21.73
C ASP A 81 -13.32 -18.40 22.71
N ASP A 82 -14.10 -17.34 22.46
CA ASP A 82 -15.26 -17.00 23.29
C ASP A 82 -16.34 -18.09 23.24
N ALA A 83 -16.61 -18.67 22.07
CA ALA A 83 -17.54 -19.78 21.92
C ALA A 83 -17.07 -21.03 22.67
N VAL A 84 -15.79 -21.37 22.55
CA VAL A 84 -15.16 -22.51 23.26
C VAL A 84 -15.20 -22.28 24.77
N ASN A 85 -14.83 -21.09 25.24
CA ASN A 85 -14.89 -20.73 26.65
C ASN A 85 -16.31 -20.82 27.21
N LYS A 86 -17.31 -20.37 26.44
CA LYS A 86 -18.72 -20.51 26.80
C LYS A 86 -19.16 -21.96 26.89
N ILE A 87 -18.74 -22.81 25.95
CA ILE A 87 -19.03 -24.27 25.99
C ILE A 87 -18.36 -24.90 27.22
N ASN A 88 -17.09 -24.61 27.48
CA ASN A 88 -16.37 -25.13 28.64
C ASN A 88 -17.01 -24.69 29.96
N ALA A 89 -17.46 -23.44 30.06
CA ALA A 89 -18.18 -22.95 31.24
C ALA A 89 -19.53 -23.67 31.45
N LEU A 90 -20.26 -23.95 30.37
CA LEU A 90 -21.50 -24.72 30.43
C LEU A 90 -21.26 -26.17 30.85
N LEU A 91 -20.25 -26.84 30.26
CA LEU A 91 -19.91 -28.23 30.58
C LEU A 91 -19.44 -28.40 32.03
N ASN A 92 -18.60 -27.48 32.51
CA ASN A 92 -18.06 -27.52 33.87
C ASN A 92 -19.07 -27.02 34.93
N GLY A 93 -20.13 -26.31 34.52
CA GLY A 93 -21.21 -25.85 35.40
C GLY A 93 -22.36 -26.84 35.58
N THR A 94 -22.37 -27.95 34.85
CA THR A 94 -23.44 -28.99 34.88
C THR A 94 -23.16 -30.21 35.77
N THR A 95 -22.16 -30.15 36.65
CA THR A 95 -21.91 -31.16 37.72
C THR A 95 -22.07 -30.53 39.08
#